data_AF-A0A3D0FQH2-F1
#
_entry.id   AF-A0A3D0FQH2-F1
#
_cell.length_a   1.000
_cell.length_b   1.000
_cell.length_c   1.000
_cell.angle_alpha   90.00
_cell.angle_beta   90.00
_cell.angle_gamma   90.00
#
_symmetry.space_group_name_H-M   'P 1'
#
loop_
_entity.id
_entity.type
_entity.pdbx_description
1 polymer ?
#
loop_
_entity_poly.entity_id
_entity_poly.type
_entity_poly.pdbx_seq_one_letter_code
_entity_poly.pdbx_strand_id
1 'polypeptide(L)'
;LTGITFLIILAPTSNSQGLQRVASDLLHYLVPSLMFFYWIVFEERELQYSYIWSWIIYPFVFMFWGLYLAIMKEDYLYPFFDINKLGILIVPYLAGMTIAVFLICSFLVFLRKCLSVHRIS
;
A
#
# COMPACT_ATOMS: atom_id res chain seq x y z
N LEU A 1 2.40 -2.34 2.22
CA LEU A 1 1.42 -1.31 1.76
C LEU A 1 0.16 -1.34 2.61
N THR A 2 -0.57 -2.46 2.64
CA THR A 2 -1.82 -2.63 3.41
C THR A 2 -1.71 -2.22 4.88
N GLY A 3 -0.67 -2.65 5.60
CA GLY A 3 -0.48 -2.26 7.00
C GLY A 3 -0.29 -0.75 7.20
N ILE A 4 0.52 -0.10 6.36
CA ILE A 4 0.74 1.35 6.43
C ILE A 4 -0.54 2.12 6.08
N THR A 5 -1.21 1.74 4.99
CA THR A 5 -2.49 2.33 4.59
C THR A 5 -3.53 2.17 5.69
N PHE A 6 -3.61 0.99 6.30
CA PHE A 6 -4.55 0.75 7.39
C PHE A 6 -4.24 1.63 8.59
N LEU A 7 -3.00 1.61 9.09
CA LEU A 7 -2.56 2.40 10.24
C LEU A 7 -2.90 3.89 10.11
N ILE A 8 -2.63 4.48 8.94
CA ILE A 8 -2.73 5.92 8.74
C ILE A 8 -4.16 6.34 8.37
N ILE A 9 -4.83 5.56 7.53
CA ILE A 9 -6.06 5.98 6.85
C ILE A 9 -7.29 5.24 7.39
N LEU A 10 -7.23 3.92 7.53
CA LEU A 10 -8.42 3.10 7.81
C LEU A 10 -8.67 2.85 9.29
N ALA A 11 -7.60 2.67 10.08
CA ALA A 11 -7.67 2.41 11.51
C ALA A 11 -8.41 3.52 12.26
N PRO A 12 -8.14 4.83 12.00
CA PRO A 12 -8.87 5.91 12.68
C PRO A 12 -10.37 5.94 12.37
N THR A 13 -10.79 5.36 11.24
CA THR A 13 -12.18 5.33 10.78
C THR A 13 -12.85 3.96 10.99
N SER A 14 -12.12 2.97 11.51
CA SER A 14 -12.62 1.60 11.62
C SER A 14 -13.52 1.44 12.84
N ASN A 15 -14.73 0.90 12.63
CA ASN A 15 -15.66 0.53 13.68
C ASN A 15 -15.73 -1.00 13.88
N SER A 16 -14.67 -1.73 13.50
CA SER A 16 -14.65 -3.20 13.59
C SER A 16 -14.70 -3.67 15.05
N GLN A 17 -15.52 -4.70 15.33
CA GLN A 17 -15.73 -5.26 16.67
C GLN A 17 -15.64 -6.79 16.67
N GLY A 18 -15.44 -7.38 17.87
CA GLY A 18 -15.39 -8.83 18.05
C GLY A 18 -14.37 -9.51 17.13
N LEU A 19 -14.79 -10.59 16.48
CA LEU A 19 -13.93 -11.35 15.55
C LEU A 19 -13.49 -10.54 14.32
N GLN A 20 -14.29 -9.56 13.88
CA GLN A 20 -13.90 -8.69 12.77
C GLN A 20 -12.69 -7.83 13.14
N ARG A 21 -12.64 -7.34 14.39
CA ARG A 21 -11.49 -6.59 14.90
C ARG A 21 -10.24 -7.46 14.96
N VAL A 22 -10.38 -8.68 15.48
CA VAL A 22 -9.26 -9.64 15.55
C VAL A 22 -8.71 -9.93 14.15
N ALA A 23 -9.59 -10.22 13.19
CA ALA A 23 -9.18 -10.46 11.80
C ALA A 23 -8.51 -9.22 11.19
N SER A 24 -9.07 -8.03 11.42
CA SER A 24 -8.49 -6.78 10.97
C SER A 24 -7.09 -6.57 11.55
N ASP A 25 -6.92 -6.82 12.84
CA ASP A 25 -5.65 -6.59 13.53
C ASP A 25 -4.57 -7.57 13.03
N LEU A 26 -4.93 -8.85 12.89
CA LEU A 26 -4.03 -9.87 12.33
C LEU A 26 -3.62 -9.50 10.90
N LEU A 27 -4.57 -9.10 10.06
CA LEU A 27 -4.32 -8.84 8.65
C LEU A 27 -3.50 -7.57 8.41
N HIS A 28 -3.65 -6.54 9.25
CA HIS A 28 -3.06 -5.23 8.99
C HIS A 28 -1.87 -4.87 9.90
N TYR A 29 -1.75 -5.47 11.08
CA TYR A 29 -0.58 -5.24 11.96
C TYR A 29 0.39 -6.42 11.92
N LEU A 30 -0.12 -7.65 12.05
CA LEU A 30 0.74 -8.82 12.24
C LEU A 30 1.29 -9.34 10.91
N VAL A 31 0.41 -9.65 9.96
CA VAL A 31 0.78 -10.25 8.67
C VAL A 31 1.81 -9.40 7.89
N PRO A 32 1.66 -8.07 7.74
CA PRO A 32 2.63 -7.28 6.98
C PRO A 32 4.02 -7.27 7.63
N SER A 33 4.08 -7.22 8.96
CA SER A 33 5.32 -7.27 9.72
C SER A 33 6.02 -8.62 9.56
N LEU A 34 5.28 -9.72 9.78
CA LEU A 34 5.80 -11.07 9.61
C LEU A 34 6.25 -11.35 8.18
N MET A 35 5.48 -10.91 7.18
CA MET A 35 5.85 -11.04 5.77
C MET A 35 7.14 -10.29 5.47
N PHE A 36 7.30 -9.07 6.00
CA PHE A 36 8.52 -8.29 5.81
C PHE A 36 9.74 -8.95 6.45
N PHE A 37 9.61 -9.44 7.68
CA PHE A 37 10.69 -10.19 8.35
C PHE A 37 11.04 -11.48 7.60
N TYR A 38 10.03 -12.23 7.20
CA TYR A 38 10.21 -13.44 6.40
C TYR A 38 10.96 -13.14 5.10
N TRP A 39 10.56 -12.08 4.39
CA TRP A 39 11.18 -11.66 3.14
C TRP A 39 12.66 -11.26 3.34
N ILE A 40 13.01 -10.54 4.42
CA ILE A 40 14.41 -10.20 4.71
C ILE A 40 15.27 -11.45 4.93
N VAL A 41 14.76 -12.43 5.68
CA VAL A 41 15.55 -13.59 6.11
C VAL A 41 15.65 -14.63 5.01
N PHE A 42 14.53 -14.96 4.37
CA PHE A 42 14.40 -16.17 3.55
C PHE A 42 14.32 -15.91 2.04
N GLU A 43 14.01 -14.71 1.59
CA GLU A 43 13.97 -14.46 0.14
C GLU A 43 15.40 -14.47 -0.42
N GLU A 44 15.60 -15.09 -1.58
CA GLU A 44 16.90 -15.20 -2.27
C GLU A 44 16.94 -14.46 -3.61
N ARG A 45 15.77 -14.10 -4.16
CA ARG A 45 15.66 -13.39 -5.44
C ARG A 45 16.15 -11.94 -5.35
N GLU A 46 16.96 -11.54 -6.33
CA GLU A 46 17.31 -10.15 -6.55
C GLU A 46 16.13 -9.35 -7.12
N LEU A 47 15.85 -8.20 -6.51
CA LEU A 47 14.84 -7.28 -7.01
C LEU A 47 15.47 -6.29 -8.00
N GLN A 48 14.77 -6.04 -9.10
CA GLN A 48 15.18 -5.08 -10.11
C GLN A 48 14.32 -3.81 -10.04
N TYR A 49 14.93 -2.65 -10.27
CA TYR A 49 14.20 -1.38 -10.35
C TYR A 49 13.18 -1.36 -11.50
N SER A 50 13.39 -2.15 -12.56
CA SER A 50 12.45 -2.32 -13.67
C SER A 50 11.09 -2.85 -13.22
N TYR A 51 11.04 -3.70 -12.18
CA TYR A 51 9.79 -4.26 -11.67
C TYR A 51 8.88 -3.21 -11.04
N ILE A 52 9.42 -2.08 -10.60
CA ILE A 52 8.63 -1.01 -9.97
C ILE A 52 7.56 -0.49 -10.95
N TRP A 53 7.86 -0.43 -12.25
CA TRP A 53 6.89 0.00 -13.26
C TRP A 53 5.69 -0.94 -13.36
N SER A 54 5.91 -2.25 -13.27
CA SER A 54 4.82 -3.23 -13.21
C SER A 54 4.02 -3.11 -11.92
N TRP A 55 4.67 -2.80 -10.79
CA TRP A 55 4.01 -2.61 -9.51
C TRP A 55 3.17 -1.34 -9.44
N ILE A 56 3.57 -0.28 -10.16
CA ILE A 56 2.80 0.97 -10.26
C ILE A 56 1.46 0.78 -10.98
N ILE A 57 1.32 -0.22 -11.85
CA ILE A 57 0.05 -0.49 -12.55
C ILE A 57 -1.09 -0.75 -11.55
N TYR A 58 -0.82 -1.46 -10.45
CA TYR A 58 -1.82 -1.79 -9.44
C TYR A 58 -2.49 -0.55 -8.80
N PRO A 59 -1.76 0.41 -8.20
CA PRO A 59 -2.39 1.60 -7.66
C PRO A 59 -3.09 2.43 -8.73
N PHE A 60 -2.59 2.52 -9.96
CA PHE A 60 -3.29 3.23 -11.03
C PHE A 60 -4.64 2.58 -11.37
N VAL A 61 -4.67 1.27 -11.61
CA VAL A 61 -5.91 0.54 -11.89
C VAL A 61 -6.90 0.70 -10.74
N PHE A 62 -6.42 0.58 -9.50
CA PHE A 62 -7.25 0.77 -8.31
C PHE A 62 -7.80 2.20 -8.20
N MET A 63 -6.99 3.22 -8.48
CA MET A 63 -7.42 4.62 -8.48
C MET A 63 -8.48 4.89 -9.54
N PHE A 64 -8.26 4.42 -10.78
CA PHE A 64 -9.26 4.57 -11.85
C PHE A 64 -10.56 3.87 -11.50
N TRP A 65 -10.48 2.67 -10.93
CA TRP A 65 -11.65 1.93 -10.48
C TRP A 65 -12.40 2.65 -9.35
N GLY A 66 -11.69 3.13 -8.32
CA GLY A 66 -12.29 3.85 -7.21
C GLY A 66 -12.91 5.18 -7.63
N LEU A 67 -12.25 5.93 -8.51
CA LEU A 67 -12.80 7.16 -9.09
C LEU A 67 -14.01 6.88 -9.98
N TYR A 68 -13.98 5.79 -10.76
CA TYR A 68 -15.12 5.37 -11.56
C TYR A 68 -16.35 5.10 -10.68
N LEU A 69 -16.19 4.39 -9.57
CA LEU A 69 -17.29 4.16 -8.61
C LEU A 69 -17.76 5.46 -7.95
N ALA A 70 -16.83 6.31 -7.52
CA ALA A 70 -17.13 7.59 -6.89
C ALA A 70 -17.93 8.53 -7.81
N ILE A 71 -17.61 8.56 -9.11
CA ILE A 71 -18.26 9.44 -10.09
C ILE A 71 -19.59 8.85 -10.57
N MET A 72 -19.61 7.55 -10.91
CA MET A 72 -20.76 6.95 -11.59
C MET A 72 -21.84 6.44 -10.63
N LYS A 73 -21.46 6.12 -9.39
CA LYS A 73 -22.36 5.52 -8.40
C LYS A 73 -22.49 6.33 -7.13
N GLU A 74 -21.76 7.44 -7.01
CA GLU A 74 -21.62 8.21 -5.76
C GLU A 74 -21.18 7.32 -4.58
N ASP A 75 -20.48 6.22 -4.89
CA ASP A 75 -20.02 5.22 -3.93
C ASP A 75 -18.54 5.43 -3.63
N TYR A 76 -18.27 6.03 -2.48
CA TYR A 76 -16.90 6.36 -2.04
C TYR A 76 -16.29 5.20 -1.28
N LEU A 77 -15.60 4.32 -2.01
CA LEU A 77 -14.96 3.12 -1.46
C LEU A 77 -14.08 3.41 -0.23
N TYR A 78 -13.41 4.56 -0.24
CA TYR A 78 -12.57 5.06 0.84
C TYR A 78 -12.64 6.59 0.93
N PRO A 79 -12.30 7.19 2.09
CA PRO A 79 -12.38 8.64 2.27
C PRO A 79 -11.53 9.45 1.27
N PHE A 80 -10.49 8.85 0.70
CA PHE A 80 -9.65 9.48 -0.31
C PHE A 80 -10.23 9.48 -1.72
N PHE A 81 -11.38 8.83 -1.91
CA PHE A 81 -12.20 8.93 -3.11
C PHE A 81 -13.40 9.87 -2.93
N ASP A 82 -13.58 10.48 -1.75
CA ASP A 82 -14.69 11.40 -1.48
C ASP A 82 -14.45 12.73 -2.22
N ILE A 83 -14.98 12.82 -3.44
CA ILE A 83 -14.84 13.98 -4.33
C ILE A 83 -15.56 15.19 -3.75
N ASN A 84 -16.68 14.99 -3.03
CA ASN A 84 -17.44 16.08 -2.41
C ASN A 84 -16.66 16.74 -1.28
N LYS A 85 -15.92 15.95 -0.49
CA LYS A 85 -15.09 16.45 0.60
C LYS A 85 -13.75 17.01 0.13
N LEU A 86 -13.10 16.36 -0.83
CA LEU A 86 -11.74 16.71 -1.26
C LEU A 86 -11.71 17.71 -2.40
N GLY A 87 -12.72 17.74 -3.27
CA GLY A 87 -12.73 18.55 -4.48
C GLY A 87 -11.45 18.34 -5.29
N ILE A 88 -10.75 19.43 -5.61
CA ILE A 88 -9.48 19.39 -6.37
C ILE A 88 -8.33 18.72 -5.60
N LEU A 89 -8.40 18.65 -4.27
CA LEU A 89 -7.35 18.05 -3.43
C LEU A 89 -7.25 16.52 -3.59
N ILE A 90 -8.22 15.89 -4.25
CA ILE A 90 -8.15 14.47 -4.58
C ILE A 90 -6.94 14.14 -5.47
N VAL A 91 -6.59 15.03 -6.40
CA VAL A 91 -5.48 14.82 -7.35
C VAL A 91 -4.13 14.72 -6.62
N PRO A 92 -3.69 15.70 -5.81
CA PRO A 92 -2.43 15.57 -5.07
C PRO A 92 -2.47 14.44 -4.03
N TYR A 93 -3.64 14.09 -3.49
CA TYR A 93 -3.76 12.97 -2.56
C TYR A 93 -3.46 11.63 -3.24
N LEU A 94 -4.11 11.36 -4.38
CA LEU A 94 -3.87 10.15 -5.16
C LEU A 94 -2.44 10.12 -5.73
N ALA A 95 -1.92 11.25 -6.19
CA ALA A 95 -0.52 11.36 -6.61
C ALA A 95 0.45 11.03 -5.47
N GLY A 96 0.20 11.55 -4.26
CA GLY A 96 0.97 11.25 -3.06
C GLY A 96 0.97 9.76 -2.72
N MET A 97 -0.16 9.08 -2.85
CA MET A 97 -0.25 7.62 -2.65
C MET A 97 0.61 6.86 -3.67
N THR A 98 0.56 7.23 -4.96
CA THR A 98 1.40 6.60 -6.00
C THR A 98 2.88 6.84 -5.75
N ILE A 99 3.26 8.06 -5.36
CA ILE A 99 4.64 8.39 -4.98
C ILE A 99 5.09 7.56 -3.78
N ALA A 100 4.25 7.40 -2.76
CA ALA A 100 4.57 6.58 -1.60
C ALA A 100 4.81 5.11 -1.99
N VAL A 101 3.99 4.54 -2.88
CA VAL A 101 4.20 3.18 -3.41
C VAL A 101 5.54 3.09 -4.14
N PHE A 102 5.82 4.05 -5.03
CA PHE A 102 7.09 4.09 -5.77
C PHE A 102 8.31 4.15 -4.83
N LEU A 103 8.26 4.99 -3.80
CA LEU A 103 9.34 5.14 -2.82
C LEU A 103 9.52 3.86 -1.98
N ILE A 104 8.42 3.25 -1.53
CA ILE A 104 8.48 1.97 -0.80
C ILE A 104 9.10 0.88 -1.69
N CYS A 105 8.64 0.72 -2.93
CA CYS A 105 9.21 -0.26 -3.86
C CYS A 105 10.70 0.01 -4.14
N SER A 106 11.07 1.27 -4.35
CA SER A 106 12.48 1.67 -4.55
C SER A 106 13.34 1.34 -3.34
N PHE A 107 12.84 1.60 -2.14
CA PHE A 107 13.50 1.27 -0.88
C PHE A 107 13.67 -0.25 -0.71
N LEU A 108 12.65 -1.04 -1.02
CA LEU A 108 12.74 -2.51 -0.94
C LEU A 108 13.77 -3.08 -1.91
N VAL A 109 13.83 -2.55 -3.14
CA VAL A 109 14.88 -2.93 -4.11
C VAL A 109 16.27 -2.55 -3.59
N PHE A 110 16.43 -1.34 -3.06
CA PHE A 110 17.70 -0.88 -2.49
C PHE A 110 18.14 -1.75 -1.30
N LEU A 111 17.25 -1.95 -0.31
CA LEU A 111 17.49 -2.76 0.86
C LEU A 111 17.91 -4.17 0.46
N ARG A 112 17.24 -4.74 -0.54
CA ARG A 112 17.58 -6.06 -1.06
C ARG A 112 19.03 -6.14 -1.56
N LYS A 113 19.42 -5.17 -2.38
CA LYS A 113 20.79 -5.10 -2.92
C LYS A 113 21.83 -4.97 -1.81
N CYS A 114 21.56 -4.16 -0.78
CA CYS A 114 22.46 -4.03 0.37
C CYS A 114 22.63 -5.35 1.14
N LEU A 115 21.54 -6.08 1.37
CA LEU A 115 21.58 -7.38 2.07
C LEU A 115 22.30 -8.45 1.24
N SER A 116 22.16 -8.42 -0.08
CA SER A 116 22.81 -9.35 -1.00
C SER A 116 24.33 -9.21 -0.99
N VAL A 117 24.84 -7.97 -1.03
CA VAL A 117 26.27 -7.67 -0.97
C VAL A 117 26.91 -8.28 0.29
N HIS A 118 26.24 -8.20 1.43
CA HIS A 118 26.77 -8.70 2.70
C HIS A 118 26.76 -10.23 2.82
N ARG A 119 25.94 -10.94 2.04
CA ARG A 119 25.89 -12.42 2.06
C ARG A 119 27.04 -13.06 1.28
N ILE A 120 27.71 -12.30 0.41
CA ILE A 120 28.78 -12.79 -0.49
C ILE A 120 30.18 -12.43 0.05
N SER A 121 30.28 -11.50 1.00
CA SER A 121 31.54 -11.12 1.69
C SER A 121 31.84 -11.98 2.91
#